data_AF-A0A4R0SMQ2-F1
#
_entry.id   AF-A0A4R0SMQ2-F1
#
_cell.length_a   1.000
_cell.length_b   1.000
_cell.length_c   1.000
_cell.angle_alpha   90.00
_cell.angle_beta   90.00
_cell.angle_gamma   90.00
#
_symmetry.space_group_name_H-M   'P 1'
#
loop_
_entity.id
_entity.type
_entity.pdbx_description
1 polymer ?
#
loop_
_entity_poly.entity_id
_entity_poly.type
_entity_poly.pdbx_seq_one_letter_code
_entity_poly.pdbx_strand_id
1 'polypeptide(L)' 'MSAETPNLMSVAQLAEHYGRAKKTIQNKLTRGWGPVPVLDPDTGQVLGFRVEEVNRFDQRNQRTHKQYLYD' A
#
# COMPACT_ATOMS: atom_id res chain seq x y z
N MET A 1 -17.49 15.54 -16.01
CA MET A 1 -16.45 14.49 -16.07
C MET A 1 -16.32 13.90 -14.68
N SER A 2 -17.11 12.88 -14.33
CA SER A 2 -16.92 12.17 -13.06
C SER A 2 -15.64 11.35 -13.22
N ALA A 3 -14.55 11.79 -12.60
CA ALA A 3 -13.34 10.98 -12.52
C ALA A 3 -13.76 9.63 -11.95
N GLU A 4 -13.54 8.54 -12.70
CA GLU A 4 -13.71 7.18 -12.20
C GLU A 4 -13.03 7.13 -10.84
N THR A 5 -13.81 6.87 -9.79
CA THR A 5 -13.27 6.77 -8.43
C THR A 5 -12.16 5.73 -8.52
N PRO A 6 -10.88 6.10 -8.33
CA PRO A 6 -9.81 5.13 -8.47
C PRO A 6 -10.13 3.98 -7.51
N ASN A 7 -9.94 2.74 -7.95
CA ASN A 7 -10.16 1.58 -7.10
C ASN A 7 -9.09 1.60 -6.00
N LEU A 8 -9.38 2.29 -4.91
CA LEU A 8 -8.47 2.52 -3.80
C LEU A 8 -8.71 1.46 -2.74
N MET A 9 -7.66 0.74 -2.39
CA MET A 9 -7.62 -0.08 -1.19
C MET A 9 -7.45 0.81 0.04
N SER A 10 -8.34 0.66 1.01
CA SER A 10 -8.17 1.21 2.34
C SER A 10 -7.02 0.54 3.09
N VAL A 11 -6.56 1.17 4.18
CA VAL A 11 -5.58 0.56 5.10
C VAL A 11 -6.08 -0.78 5.67
N ALA A 12 -7.40 -0.95 5.84
CA ALA A 12 -7.98 -2.19 6.33
C ALA A 12 -7.85 -3.32 5.29
N GLN A 13 -8.20 -3.05 4.04
CA GLN A 13 -8.02 -4.00 2.93
C GLN A 13 -6.54 -4.31 2.69
N LEU A 14 -5.65 -3.33 2.86
CA LEU A 14 -4.21 -3.55 2.80
C LEU A 14 -3.73 -4.51 3.90
N ALA A 15 -4.31 -4.41 5.10
CA ALA A 15 -4.02 -5.30 6.21
C ALA A 15 -4.51 -6.73 5.97
N GLU A 16 -5.71 -6.89 5.40
CA GLU A 16 -6.24 -8.17 4.95
C GLU A 16 -5.36 -8.80 3.87
N HIS A 17 -4.97 -8.02 2.85
CA HIS A 17 -4.09 -8.45 1.75
C HIS A 17 -2.76 -9.02 2.25
N TYR A 18 -2.13 -8.35 3.23
CA TYR A 18 -0.88 -8.83 3.82
C TYR A 18 -1.05 -9.85 4.95
N GLY A 19 -2.29 -10.19 5.33
CA GLY A 19 -2.58 -11.08 6.46
C GLY A 19 -2.04 -10.56 7.80
N ARG A 20 -2.09 -9.24 8.02
CA ARG A 20 -1.57 -8.58 9.25
C ARG A 20 -2.66 -7.75 9.92
N ALA A 21 -2.48 -7.48 11.21
CA ALA A 21 -3.34 -6.54 11.93
C ALA A 21 -3.24 -5.12 11.34
N LYS A 22 -4.37 -4.41 11.26
CA LYS A 22 -4.45 -3.02 10.76
C LYS A 22 -3.45 -2.09 11.44
N LYS A 23 -3.30 -2.17 12.77
CA LYS A 23 -2.34 -1.37 13.54
C LYS A 23 -0.88 -1.64 13.13
N THR A 24 -0.55 -2.88 12.79
CA THR A 24 0.77 -3.25 12.29
C THR A 24 1.06 -2.61 10.94
N ILE A 25 0.09 -2.65 10.01
CA ILE A 25 0.24 -1.98 8.71
C ILE A 25 0.35 -0.47 8.87
N GLN A 26 -0.50 0.15 9.72
CA GLN A 26 -0.40 1.58 10.02
C GLN A 26 1.00 1.96 10.53
N ASN A 27 1.54 1.23 11.51
CA ASN A 27 2.87 1.47 12.04
C ASN A 27 3.99 1.30 11.01
N LYS A 28 3.81 0.43 10.02
CA LYS A 28 4.78 0.26 8.94
C LYS A 28 4.70 1.41 7.93
N LEU A 29 3.49 1.83 7.57
CA LEU A 29 3.25 2.97 6.69
C LEU A 29 3.85 4.25 7.28
N THR A 30 3.67 4.51 8.57
CA THR A 30 4.26 5.68 9.25
C THR A 30 5.79 5.63 9.30
N ARG A 31 6.39 4.43 9.19
CA ARG A 31 7.85 4.21 9.10
C ARG A 31 8.37 4.21 7.66
N GLY A 32 7.54 4.60 6.69
CA GLY A 32 7.92 4.68 5.28
C GLY A 32 7.94 3.33 4.55
N TRP A 33 7.39 2.28 5.15
CA TRP A 33 7.22 0.98 4.48
C TRP A 33 5.80 0.88 3.91
N GLY A 34 5.69 0.65 2.60
CA GLY A 34 4.43 0.33 1.94
C GLY A 34 4.28 0.98 0.56
N PRO A 35 3.16 0.71 -0.12
CA PRO A 35 2.79 1.38 -1.37
C PRO A 35 2.55 2.88 -1.14
N VAL A 36 2.74 3.67 -2.20
CA VAL A 36 2.51 5.13 -2.14
C VAL A 36 1.02 5.41 -1.92
N PRO A 37 0.63 6.17 -0.88
CA PRO A 37 -0.76 6.52 -0.64
C PRO A 37 -1.25 7.57 -1.63
N VAL A 38 -2.53 7.51 -1.97
CA VAL A 38 -3.25 8.65 -2.54
C VAL A 38 -3.69 9.53 -1.38
N LEU A 39 -3.26 10.78 -1.42
CA LEU A 39 -3.64 11.79 -0.45
C LEU A 39 -4.80 12.62 -1.00
N ASP A 40 -5.70 12.98 -0.10
CA ASP A 40 -6.67 14.02 -0.32
C ASP A 40 -5.92 15.36 -0.51
N PRO A 41 -6.14 16.08 -1.61
CA PRO A 41 -5.37 17.29 -1.92
C PRO A 41 -5.69 18.44 -0.96
N ASP A 42 -6.87 18.46 -0.36
CA ASP A 42 -7.34 19.56 0.48
C ASP A 42 -6.96 19.36 1.96
N THR A 43 -6.97 18.10 2.42
CA THR A 43 -6.74 17.76 3.84
C THR A 43 -5.41 17.06 4.08
N GLY A 44 -4.74 16.58 3.03
CA GLY A 44 -3.54 15.76 3.12
C GLY A 44 -3.77 14.37 3.73
N GLN A 45 -5.03 13.98 3.97
CA GLN A 45 -5.37 12.69 4.57
C GLN A 45 -5.20 11.56 3.56
N VAL A 46 -4.85 10.36 4.04
CA VAL A 46 -4.76 9.18 3.19
C VAL A 46 -6.15 8.72 2.77
N LEU A 47 -6.46 8.82 1.48
CA LEU A 47 -7.69 8.30 0.87
C LEU A 47 -7.61 6.78 0.66
N GLY A 48 -6.41 6.26 0.39
CA GLY A 48 -6.17 4.84 0.19
C GLY A 48 -4.95 4.60 -0.71
N PHE A 49 -4.88 3.40 -1.28
CA PHE A 49 -3.78 2.95 -2.11
C PHE A 49 -4.31 2.44 -3.44
N ARG A 50 -3.74 2.89 -4.56
CA ARG A 50 -4.08 2.34 -5.87
C ARG A 50 -3.67 0.87 -5.94
N VAL A 51 -4.56 0.00 -6.40
CA VAL A 51 -4.27 -1.44 -6.53
C VAL A 51 -3.02 -1.68 -7.39
N GLU A 52 -2.81 -0.89 -8.43
CA GLU A 52 -1.62 -0.99 -9.29
C GLU A 52 -0.32 -0.71 -8.53
N GLU A 53 -0.36 0.24 -7.59
CA GLU A 53 0.80 0.60 -6.76
C GLU A 53 1.05 -0.46 -5.68
N VAL A 54 -0.01 -1.05 -5.10
CA VAL A 54 0.11 -2.21 -4.20
C VAL A 54 0.81 -3.36 -4.93
N ASN A 55 0.36 -3.70 -6.14
CA ASN A 55 0.96 -4.77 -6.95
C ASN A 55 2.43 -4.47 -7.31
N ARG A 56 2.76 -3.22 -7.64
CA ARG A 56 4.14 -2.81 -7.90
C ARG A 56 5.02 -2.97 -6.66
N PHE A 57 4.53 -2.56 -5.50
CA PHE A 57 5.23 -2.73 -4.23
C PHE A 57 5.45 -4.21 -3.91
N ASP A 58 4.45 -5.06 -4.12
CA ASP A 58 4.54 -6.51 -3.91
C ASP A 58 5.61 -7.14 -4.80
N GLN A 59 5.65 -6.80 -6.09
CA GLN A 59 6.67 -7.31 -6.99
C GLN A 59 8.08 -6.89 -6.56
N ARG A 60 8.26 -5.64 -6.14
CA ARG A 60 9.54 -5.15 -5.61
C ARG A 60 9.94 -5.93 -4.36
N ASN A 61 9.02 -6.13 -3.43
CA ASN A 61 9.27 -6.78 -2.15
C ASN A 61 9.48 -8.30 -2.29
N GLN A 62 8.86 -8.95 -3.27
CA GLN A 62 9.12 -10.35 -3.62
C GLN A 62 10.48 -10.53 -4.31
N ARG A 63 10.88 -9.60 -5.20
CA ARG A 63 12.20 -9.62 -5.84
C ARG A 63 13.32 -9.48 -4.82
N THR A 64 13.20 -8.56 -3.86
CA THR A 64 14.20 -8.40 -2.80
C THR A 64 14.30 -9.63 -1.91
N HIS A 65 13.17 -10.30 -1.61
CA HIS A 65 13.21 -11.54 -0.83
C HIS A 65 13.88 -12.69 -1.58
N LYS A 66 13.60 -12.84 -2.89
CA LYS A 66 14.27 -13.84 -3.74
C LYS A 66 15.77 -13.55 -3.88
N GLN A 67 16.16 -12.29 -4.06
CA GLN A 67 17.59 -11.93 -4.08
C GLN A 67 18.28 -12.31 -2.77
N TYR A 68 17.67 -12.04 -1.62
CA TYR A 68 18.25 -12.42 -0.32
C TYR A 68 18.37 -13.95 -0.10
N LEU A 69 17.48 -14.75 -0.68
CA LEU A 69 17.45 -16.20 -0.46
C LEU A 69 18.33 -17.01 -1.42
N TYR A 70 18.77 -16.42 -2.53
CA TYR A 70 19.51 -17.11 -3.59
C TYR A 70 20.85 -16.45 -3.95
N ASP A 71 21.32 -15.49 -3.14
CA ASP A 71 22.71 -15.00 -3.14
C ASP A 71 23.58 -15.85 -2.20
#